data_AF-A0A1G3MTK0-F1
#
_entry.id   AF-A0A1G3MTK0-F1
#
_cell.length_a   1.000
_cell.length_b   1.000
_cell.length_c   1.000
_cell.angle_alpha   90.00
_cell.angle_beta   90.00
_cell.angle_gamma   90.00
#
_symmetry.space_group_name_H-M   'P 1'
#
loop_
_entity.id
_entity.type
_entity.pdbx_description
1 polymer ?
#
loop_
_entity_poly.entity_id
_entity_poly.type
_entity_poly.pdbx_seq_one_letter_code
_entity_poly.pdbx_strand_id
1 'polypeptide(L)'
;MGKLGLVLLLVGIPAAFGFGQTIIPPGATTAGTATTAATASSVVVTTATAAAAPTIESIKANVERQYTVLADDSLRAIAARLYGNYRYWPVLFLTNRELIANAEIIEPGMVITLYRLPFDAAAVEGLDAIGRLFMTEAYLQTYEASVQNGAGLVNPRRWVLLEALYYDADLFTAFAARINADDLAWFQSR
;
A
#
# COMPACT_ATOMS: atom_id res chain seq x y z
N MET A 1 20.38 -17.85 36.33
CA MET A 1 19.71 -18.69 37.35
C MET A 1 19.38 -17.81 38.55
N GLY A 2 18.12 -17.86 39.04
CA GLY A 2 17.68 -17.25 40.31
C GLY A 2 16.98 -15.90 40.13
N LYS A 3 15.70 -15.84 39.73
CA LYS A 3 14.43 -16.02 40.47
C LYS A 3 13.86 -14.71 41.03
N LEU A 4 12.61 -14.49 40.64
CA LEU A 4 11.64 -13.47 41.05
C LEU A 4 11.34 -13.47 42.55
N GLY A 5 10.94 -12.31 43.07
CA GLY A 5 10.25 -12.12 44.35
C GLY A 5 9.26 -10.95 44.24
N LEU A 6 7.97 -11.28 44.26
CA LEU A 6 6.77 -10.44 44.13
C LEU A 6 6.26 -9.99 45.51
N VAL A 7 5.26 -9.07 45.50
CA VAL A 7 4.17 -8.82 46.50
C VAL A 7 4.34 -7.47 47.24
N LEU A 8 3.61 -6.38 46.95
CA LEU A 8 2.16 -6.04 46.95
C LEU A 8 1.61 -5.62 48.34
N LEU A 9 1.07 -4.39 48.41
CA LEU A 9 -0.05 -3.84 49.23
C LEU A 9 0.28 -2.39 49.66
N LEU A 10 -0.62 -1.40 49.79
CA LEU A 10 -2.02 -1.15 49.42
C LEU A 10 -2.35 0.27 49.99
N VAL A 11 -3.30 0.96 49.36
CA VAL A 11 -4.17 2.06 49.86
C VAL A 11 -3.55 3.41 50.20
N GLY A 12 -4.18 4.46 49.65
CA GLY A 12 -4.25 5.75 50.33
C GLY A 12 -4.68 6.92 49.46
N ILE A 13 -5.90 6.92 48.91
CA ILE A 13 -6.54 8.18 48.48
C ILE A 13 -7.11 8.85 49.73
N PRO A 14 -6.98 10.18 49.87
CA PRO A 14 -8.20 10.94 50.09
C PRO A 14 -8.33 12.15 49.16
N ALA A 15 -9.58 12.38 48.79
CA ALA A 15 -10.07 13.63 48.22
C ALA A 15 -9.95 14.78 49.23
N ALA A 16 -9.86 16.01 48.72
CA ALA A 16 -10.87 17.07 48.91
C ALA A 16 -10.28 18.49 48.83
N PHE A 17 -10.96 19.29 48.01
CA PHE A 17 -11.24 20.72 48.08
C PHE A 17 -10.66 21.56 49.23
N GLY A 18 -10.17 22.75 48.89
CA GLY A 18 -9.95 23.85 49.83
C GLY A 18 -9.73 25.19 49.13
N PHE A 19 -10.78 26.01 49.11
CA PHE A 19 -10.80 27.43 48.72
C PHE A 19 -10.08 28.32 49.75
N GLY A 20 -9.58 29.49 49.32
CA GLY A 20 -9.22 30.61 50.21
C GLY A 20 -8.03 31.42 49.67
N GLN A 21 -8.24 32.31 48.71
CA GLN A 21 -8.43 33.77 48.91
C GLN A 21 -7.40 34.44 49.84
N THR A 22 -6.56 35.31 49.28
CA THR A 22 -6.11 36.51 50.00
C THR A 22 -5.77 37.69 49.07
N ILE A 23 -6.74 38.62 49.05
CA ILE A 23 -6.69 40.10 49.24
C ILE A 23 -6.00 41.01 48.17
N ILE A 24 -6.68 42.14 47.95
CA ILE A 24 -6.76 43.10 46.82
C ILE A 24 -5.84 44.37 47.04
N PRO A 25 -5.98 45.53 46.32
CA PRO A 25 -5.04 46.23 45.41
C PRO A 25 -4.41 47.55 46.00
N PRO A 26 -3.88 48.55 45.22
CA PRO A 26 -4.74 49.55 44.55
C PRO A 26 -4.22 50.12 43.20
N GLY A 27 -5.15 50.63 42.38
CA GLY A 27 -4.84 51.62 41.33
C GLY A 27 -5.39 51.33 39.93
N ALA A 28 -6.71 51.12 39.78
CA ALA A 28 -7.36 51.07 38.47
C ALA A 28 -7.99 52.43 38.14
N THR A 29 -7.63 53.00 36.97
CA THR A 29 -8.47 53.79 36.04
C THR A 29 -7.64 53.82 34.74
N THR A 30 -8.07 53.31 33.60
CA THR A 30 -9.16 53.86 32.79
C THR A 30 -9.59 52.85 31.72
N ALA A 31 -10.87 52.95 31.36
CA ALA A 31 -11.55 52.28 30.28
C ALA A 31 -10.86 52.37 28.90
N GLY A 32 -11.12 51.39 28.04
CA GLY A 32 -10.72 51.42 26.64
C GLY A 32 -11.17 50.20 25.86
N THR A 33 -12.45 50.19 25.47
CA THR A 33 -13.00 49.70 24.19
C THR A 33 -12.45 48.41 23.59
N ALA A 34 -13.32 47.40 23.54
CA ALA A 34 -13.22 46.25 22.66
C ALA A 34 -12.96 46.68 21.21
N THR A 35 -11.90 46.13 20.61
CA THR A 35 -11.71 46.10 19.16
C THR A 35 -11.47 44.65 18.77
N THR A 36 -12.46 44.08 18.10
CA THR A 36 -12.35 42.85 17.32
C THR A 36 -11.24 43.04 16.29
N ALA A 37 -10.18 42.22 16.36
CA ALA A 37 -9.16 42.15 15.31
C ALA A 37 -8.97 40.69 14.90
N ALA A 38 -9.14 40.49 13.61
CA ALA A 38 -9.29 39.22 12.94
C ALA A 38 -8.05 38.32 13.02
N THR A 39 -8.31 37.03 13.20
CA THR A 39 -7.39 35.93 12.91
C THR A 39 -7.15 35.88 11.41
N ALA A 40 -5.97 36.29 10.95
CA ALA A 40 -5.48 35.99 9.61
C ALA A 40 -4.33 35.00 9.74
N SER A 41 -4.68 33.72 9.76
CA SER A 41 -3.76 32.60 9.53
C SER A 41 -3.17 32.72 8.12
N SER A 42 -1.94 33.19 7.99
CA SER A 42 -1.13 32.93 6.80
C SER A 42 -0.56 31.52 6.93
N VAL A 43 -1.37 30.51 6.63
CA VAL A 43 -0.88 29.17 6.31
C VAL A 43 -0.15 29.31 4.98
N VAL A 44 1.17 29.28 5.03
CA VAL A 44 1.98 28.98 3.84
C VAL A 44 1.63 27.54 3.47
N VAL A 45 0.65 27.39 2.59
CA VAL A 45 0.43 26.14 1.87
C VAL A 45 1.62 26.01 0.93
N THR A 46 2.72 25.48 1.46
CA THR A 46 3.64 24.73 0.61
C THR A 46 2.78 23.60 0.06
N THR A 47 2.40 23.72 -1.21
CA THR A 47 1.88 22.61 -1.99
C THR A 47 2.97 21.55 -2.00
N ALA A 48 2.94 20.67 -1.00
CA ALA A 48 3.66 19.42 -1.04
C ALA A 48 3.16 18.75 -2.31
N THR A 49 4.04 18.72 -3.31
CA THR A 49 3.85 17.91 -4.51
C THR A 49 3.44 16.53 -3.99
N ALA A 50 2.26 16.05 -4.38
CA ALA A 50 1.91 14.67 -4.11
C ALA A 50 3.02 13.85 -4.77
N ALA A 51 3.90 13.28 -3.95
CA ALA A 51 4.92 12.37 -4.43
C ALA A 51 4.17 11.28 -5.18
N ALA A 52 4.36 11.23 -6.50
CA ALA A 52 3.74 10.22 -7.34
C ALA A 52 4.03 8.86 -6.70
N ALA A 53 3.00 8.05 -6.46
CA ALA A 53 3.18 6.70 -5.97
C ALA A 53 4.17 5.97 -6.90
N PRO A 54 5.07 5.13 -6.35
CA PRO A 54 6.01 4.39 -7.17
C PRO A 54 5.26 3.61 -8.26
N THR A 55 5.81 3.60 -9.47
CA THR A 55 5.27 2.88 -10.62
C THR A 55 6.18 1.72 -11.02
N ILE A 56 5.68 0.80 -11.84
CA ILE A 56 6.46 -0.29 -12.42
C ILE A 56 7.73 0.22 -13.11
N GLU A 57 7.63 1.31 -13.88
CA GLU A 57 8.81 1.85 -14.56
C GLU A 57 9.79 2.47 -13.57
N SER A 58 9.30 3.14 -12.53
CA SER A 58 10.17 3.76 -11.52
C SER A 58 11.04 2.77 -10.75
N ILE A 59 10.55 1.53 -10.55
CA ILE A 59 11.32 0.51 -9.82
C ILE A 59 12.45 -0.09 -10.67
N LYS A 60 12.44 0.09 -12.00
CA LYS A 60 13.51 -0.42 -12.89
C LYS A 60 14.88 0.23 -12.62
N ALA A 61 14.91 1.36 -11.92
CA ALA A 61 16.15 1.97 -11.45
C ALA A 61 16.83 1.17 -10.31
N ASN A 62 16.11 0.27 -9.63
CA ASN A 62 16.56 -0.44 -8.44
C ASN A 62 16.75 -1.94 -8.71
N VAL A 63 17.64 -2.28 -9.64
CA VAL A 63 17.97 -3.69 -9.94
C VAL A 63 18.49 -4.37 -8.67
N GLU A 64 17.90 -5.51 -8.33
CA GLU A 64 18.30 -6.31 -7.18
C GLU A 64 19.15 -7.51 -7.59
N ARG A 65 18.68 -8.26 -8.60
CA ARG A 65 19.28 -9.53 -9.03
C ARG A 65 18.79 -9.91 -10.42
N GLN A 66 19.56 -10.74 -11.14
CA GLN A 66 19.07 -11.50 -12.28
C GLN A 66 18.83 -12.97 -11.91
N TYR A 67 17.82 -13.58 -12.53
CA TYR A 67 17.46 -14.98 -12.32
C TYR A 67 17.30 -15.69 -13.67
N THR A 68 17.95 -16.85 -13.82
CA THR A 68 17.77 -17.72 -14.98
C THR A 68 16.62 -18.68 -14.71
N VAL A 69 15.57 -18.61 -15.52
CA VAL A 69 14.39 -19.47 -15.46
C VAL A 69 14.80 -20.92 -15.63
N LEU A 70 14.34 -21.78 -14.73
CA LEU A 70 14.59 -23.23 -14.76
C LEU A 70 13.41 -23.96 -15.41
N ALA A 71 13.60 -25.26 -15.68
CA ALA A 71 12.50 -26.12 -16.09
C ALA A 71 11.39 -26.12 -15.02
N ASP A 72 10.13 -26.09 -15.45
CA ASP A 72 8.93 -26.07 -14.61
C ASP A 72 8.76 -24.84 -13.70
N ASP A 73 9.60 -23.80 -13.88
CA ASP A 73 9.36 -22.52 -13.21
C ASP A 73 8.09 -21.86 -13.74
N SER A 74 7.39 -21.16 -12.85
CA SER A 74 6.35 -20.19 -13.20
C SER A 74 6.68 -18.85 -12.57
N LEU A 75 6.16 -17.74 -13.11
CA LEU A 75 6.38 -16.42 -12.51
C LEU A 75 5.94 -16.36 -11.04
N ARG A 76 4.88 -17.11 -10.69
CA ARG A 76 4.39 -17.26 -9.31
C ARG A 76 5.38 -17.99 -8.42
N ALA A 77 5.91 -19.13 -8.87
CA ALA A 77 6.89 -19.90 -8.12
C ALA A 77 8.20 -19.10 -7.94
N ILE A 78 8.63 -18.38 -8.98
CA ILE A 78 9.80 -17.51 -8.90
C ILE A 78 9.57 -16.36 -7.92
N ALA A 79 8.42 -15.67 -7.99
CA ALA A 79 8.08 -14.60 -7.06
C ALA A 79 8.01 -15.10 -5.61
N ALA A 80 7.43 -16.27 -5.38
CA ALA A 80 7.39 -16.91 -4.07
C ALA A 80 8.80 -17.16 -3.51
N ARG A 81 9.71 -17.69 -4.34
CA ARG A 81 11.07 -18.01 -3.92
C ARG A 81 11.93 -16.76 -3.71
N LEU A 82 11.77 -15.73 -4.55
CA LEU A 82 12.69 -14.59 -4.59
C LEU A 82 12.19 -13.38 -3.80
N TYR A 83 10.89 -13.07 -3.86
CA TYR A 83 10.29 -12.01 -3.05
C TYR A 83 9.64 -12.53 -1.76
N GLY A 84 9.57 -13.85 -1.57
CA GLY A 84 8.92 -14.47 -0.42
C GLY A 84 7.40 -14.58 -0.54
N ASN A 85 6.80 -14.10 -1.64
CA ASN A 85 5.36 -14.16 -1.86
C ASN A 85 5.01 -14.30 -3.36
N TYR A 86 4.21 -15.32 -3.67
CA TYR A 86 3.81 -15.62 -5.04
C TYR A 86 3.01 -14.47 -5.68
N ARG A 87 2.26 -13.69 -4.89
CA ARG A 87 1.41 -12.58 -5.36
C ARG A 87 2.19 -11.41 -5.98
N TYR A 88 3.52 -11.41 -5.86
CA TYR A 88 4.38 -10.41 -6.52
C TYR A 88 4.77 -10.78 -7.96
N TRP A 89 4.23 -11.88 -8.49
CA TRP A 89 4.42 -12.27 -9.88
C TRP A 89 4.03 -11.20 -10.92
N PRO A 90 3.01 -10.31 -10.72
CA PRO A 90 2.69 -9.28 -11.70
C PRO A 90 3.82 -8.29 -11.87
N VAL A 91 4.55 -7.98 -10.79
CA VAL A 91 5.71 -7.07 -10.84
C VAL A 91 6.82 -7.68 -11.68
N LEU A 92 7.08 -8.98 -11.48
CA LEU A 92 8.08 -9.72 -12.25
C LEU A 92 7.72 -9.77 -13.73
N PHE A 93 6.45 -10.02 -14.06
CA PHE A 93 5.94 -9.97 -15.43
C PHE A 93 6.11 -8.58 -16.04
N LEU A 94 5.58 -7.55 -15.37
CA LEU A 94 5.52 -6.17 -15.87
C LEU A 94 6.90 -5.56 -16.12
N THR A 95 7.84 -5.80 -15.22
CA THR A 95 9.21 -5.27 -15.34
C THR A 95 10.05 -5.98 -16.41
N ASN A 96 9.60 -7.15 -16.89
CA ASN A 96 10.25 -7.94 -17.93
C ASN A 96 9.37 -8.07 -19.20
N ARG A 97 8.40 -7.17 -19.40
CA ARG A 97 7.44 -7.20 -20.54
C ARG A 97 8.08 -7.19 -21.92
N GLU A 98 9.28 -6.62 -22.02
CA GLU A 98 10.05 -6.61 -23.27
C GLU A 98 10.51 -8.03 -23.67
N LEU A 99 10.65 -8.93 -22.70
CA LEU A 99 11.02 -10.33 -22.88
C LEU A 99 9.81 -11.27 -22.80
N ILE A 100 8.83 -10.93 -21.95
CA ILE A 100 7.68 -11.78 -21.64
C ILE A 100 6.41 -11.13 -22.22
N ALA A 101 5.95 -11.64 -23.36
CA ALA A 101 4.69 -11.18 -23.97
C ALA A 101 3.44 -11.72 -23.22
N ASN A 102 3.53 -12.93 -22.68
CA ASN A 102 2.44 -13.58 -21.97
C ASN A 102 2.94 -14.15 -20.63
N ALA A 103 2.31 -13.75 -19.53
CA ALA A 103 2.67 -14.20 -18.18
C ALA A 103 2.59 -15.73 -17.99
N GLU A 104 1.76 -16.41 -18.78
CA GLU A 104 1.58 -17.87 -18.73
C GLU A 104 2.68 -18.62 -19.51
N ILE A 105 3.52 -17.92 -20.28
CA ILE A 105 4.54 -18.52 -21.16
C ILE A 105 5.91 -17.95 -20.77
N ILE A 106 6.68 -18.75 -20.03
CA ILE A 106 8.10 -18.48 -19.77
C ILE A 106 8.93 -19.70 -20.16
N GLU A 107 10.11 -19.47 -20.75
CA GLU A 107 10.97 -20.54 -21.26
C GLU A 107 12.19 -20.76 -20.35
N PRO A 108 12.59 -22.03 -20.10
CA PRO A 108 13.83 -22.34 -19.41
C PRO A 108 15.04 -21.71 -20.11
N GLY A 109 15.98 -21.17 -19.32
CA GLY A 109 17.16 -20.44 -19.81
C GLY A 109 16.92 -18.95 -20.03
N MET A 110 15.67 -18.46 -20.01
CA MET A 110 15.38 -17.03 -20.04
C MET A 110 15.95 -16.34 -18.80
N VAL A 111 16.64 -15.21 -18.99
CA VAL A 111 17.16 -14.40 -17.88
C VAL A 111 16.21 -13.25 -17.61
N ILE A 112 15.61 -13.24 -16.41
CA ILE A 112 14.71 -12.18 -15.97
C ILE A 112 15.38 -11.34 -14.89
N THR A 113 15.04 -10.06 -14.87
CA THR A 113 15.56 -9.11 -13.89
C THR A 113 14.58 -8.93 -12.76
N LEU A 114 15.06 -9.06 -11.53
CA LEU A 114 14.37 -8.67 -10.31
C LEU A 114 14.76 -7.26 -9.90
N TYR A 115 13.75 -6.54 -9.41
CA TYR A 115 13.88 -5.17 -8.98
C TYR A 115 13.39 -5.08 -7.53
N ARG A 116 14.09 -4.26 -6.74
CA ARG A 116 13.70 -4.02 -5.35
C ARG A 116 12.32 -3.38 -5.31
N LEU A 117 11.41 -3.99 -4.56
CA LEU A 117 10.07 -3.44 -4.34
C LEU A 117 10.15 -2.14 -3.52
N PRO A 118 9.23 -1.17 -3.73
CA PRO A 118 9.23 0.10 -3.01
C PRO A 118 8.68 -0.02 -1.58
N PHE A 119 8.37 -1.23 -1.13
CA PHE A 119 7.89 -1.59 0.19
C PHE A 119 8.61 -2.85 0.66
N ASP A 120 8.52 -3.14 1.95
CA ASP A 120 9.06 -4.38 2.50
C ASP A 120 8.24 -5.60 2.02
N ALA A 121 8.83 -6.41 1.15
CA ALA A 121 8.23 -7.62 0.62
C ALA A 121 7.93 -8.67 1.72
N ALA A 122 8.68 -8.64 2.83
CA ALA A 122 8.50 -9.57 3.95
C ALA A 122 7.31 -9.19 4.85
N ALA A 123 6.82 -7.95 4.78
CA ALA A 123 5.63 -7.48 5.49
C ALA A 123 4.34 -7.89 4.77
N VAL A 124 4.24 -9.18 4.42
CA VAL A 124 3.17 -9.75 3.58
C VAL A 124 1.77 -9.47 4.14
N GLU A 125 1.63 -9.46 5.46
CA GLU A 125 0.44 -9.02 6.18
C GLU A 125 0.65 -7.57 6.65
N GLY A 126 0.11 -6.61 5.91
CA GLY A 126 0.15 -5.20 6.29
C GLY A 126 0.96 -4.30 5.38
N LEU A 127 0.93 -4.53 4.06
CA LEU A 127 1.34 -3.50 3.10
C LEU A 127 0.63 -2.20 3.47
N ASP A 128 1.38 -1.11 3.52
CA ASP A 128 0.85 0.22 3.72
C ASP A 128 -0.03 0.64 2.51
N ALA A 129 -0.63 1.82 2.58
CA ALA A 129 -1.50 2.29 1.50
C ALA A 129 -0.77 2.38 0.16
N ILE A 130 0.53 2.73 0.17
CA ILE A 130 1.36 2.85 -1.02
C ILE A 130 1.61 1.46 -1.64
N GLY A 131 2.01 0.48 -0.82
CA GLY A 131 2.25 -0.89 -1.28
C GLY A 131 0.99 -1.56 -1.81
N ARG A 132 -0.16 -1.35 -1.16
CA ARG A 132 -1.45 -1.87 -1.67
C ARG A 132 -1.79 -1.24 -3.00
N LEU A 133 -1.70 0.09 -3.14
CA LEU A 133 -1.96 0.78 -4.40
C LEU A 133 -1.01 0.30 -5.51
N PHE A 134 0.28 0.18 -5.22
CA PHE A 134 1.28 -0.33 -6.15
C PHE A 134 0.90 -1.72 -6.67
N MET A 135 0.51 -2.61 -5.77
CA MET A 135 0.11 -3.97 -6.13
C MET A 135 -1.20 -3.99 -6.90
N THR A 136 -2.21 -3.22 -6.49
CA THR A 136 -3.47 -3.06 -7.24
C THR A 136 -3.21 -2.62 -8.69
N GLU A 137 -2.36 -1.61 -8.89
CA GLU A 137 -1.96 -1.15 -10.22
C GLU A 137 -1.20 -2.22 -11.01
N ALA A 138 -0.29 -2.96 -10.37
CA ALA A 138 0.43 -4.05 -11.02
C ALA A 138 -0.51 -5.17 -11.49
N TYR A 139 -1.52 -5.50 -10.70
CA TYR A 139 -2.54 -6.48 -11.08
C TYR A 139 -3.43 -5.96 -12.21
N LEU A 140 -3.87 -4.71 -12.17
CA LEU A 140 -4.67 -4.10 -13.24
C LEU A 140 -3.93 -4.03 -14.58
N GLN A 141 -2.66 -3.60 -14.58
CA GLN A 141 -1.85 -3.56 -15.81
C GLN A 141 -1.55 -4.96 -16.36
N THR A 142 -1.49 -5.96 -15.49
CA THR A 142 -1.34 -7.36 -15.90
C THR A 142 -2.62 -7.89 -16.53
N TYR A 143 -3.77 -7.59 -15.93
CA TYR A 143 -5.08 -7.87 -16.50
C TYR A 143 -5.25 -7.23 -17.90
N GLU A 144 -4.91 -5.94 -18.04
CA GLU A 144 -5.00 -5.21 -19.31
C GLU A 144 -4.14 -5.84 -20.41
N ALA A 145 -2.93 -6.32 -20.09
CA ALA A 145 -2.14 -7.08 -21.06
C ALA A 145 -2.75 -8.43 -21.41
N SER A 146 -3.34 -9.14 -20.44
CA SER A 146 -4.07 -10.38 -20.73
C SER A 146 -5.28 -10.14 -21.64
N VAL A 147 -5.95 -9.00 -21.53
CA VAL A 147 -7.03 -8.60 -22.46
C VAL A 147 -6.47 -8.40 -23.88
N GLN A 148 -5.32 -7.75 -24.04
CA GLN A 148 -4.67 -7.52 -25.34
C GLN A 148 -4.22 -8.82 -26.01
N ASN A 149 -3.80 -9.82 -25.23
CA ASN A 149 -3.39 -11.14 -25.70
C ASN A 149 -4.56 -12.03 -26.19
N GLY A 150 -5.82 -11.60 -26.02
CA GLY A 150 -6.99 -12.20 -26.65
C GLY A 150 -7.74 -13.27 -25.83
N ALA A 151 -8.72 -13.90 -26.47
CA ALA A 151 -9.74 -14.73 -25.81
C ALA A 151 -9.23 -16.01 -25.12
N GLY A 152 -8.01 -16.46 -25.44
CA GLY A 152 -7.38 -17.62 -24.78
C GLY A 152 -7.11 -17.42 -23.29
N LEU A 153 -7.15 -16.17 -22.80
CA LEU A 153 -6.81 -15.83 -21.42
C LEU A 153 -8.01 -15.38 -20.57
N VAL A 154 -9.26 -15.67 -20.95
CA VAL A 154 -10.44 -15.24 -20.16
C VAL A 154 -10.42 -15.79 -18.73
N ASN A 155 -10.15 -17.08 -18.54
CA ASN A 155 -10.08 -17.66 -17.20
C ASN A 155 -8.87 -17.14 -16.42
N PRO A 156 -7.63 -17.15 -16.97
CA PRO A 156 -6.47 -16.56 -16.31
C PRO A 156 -6.67 -15.09 -15.92
N ARG A 157 -7.13 -14.22 -16.83
CA ARG A 157 -7.29 -12.78 -16.56
C ARG A 157 -8.33 -12.50 -15.48
N ARG A 158 -9.40 -13.29 -15.41
CA ARG A 158 -10.38 -13.20 -14.32
C ARG A 158 -9.76 -13.60 -12.98
N TRP A 159 -8.86 -14.58 -12.98
CA TRP A 159 -8.14 -14.94 -11.77
C TRP A 159 -7.17 -13.84 -11.32
N VAL A 160 -6.54 -13.10 -12.24
CA VAL A 160 -5.74 -11.89 -11.93
C VAL A 160 -6.59 -10.87 -11.14
N LEU A 161 -7.83 -10.61 -11.57
CA LEU A 161 -8.73 -9.69 -10.87
C LEU A 161 -9.18 -10.21 -9.50
N LEU A 162 -9.38 -11.53 -9.36
CA LEU A 162 -9.68 -12.14 -8.05
C LEU A 162 -8.53 -11.98 -7.06
N GLU A 163 -7.29 -12.11 -7.52
CA GLU A 163 -6.14 -11.88 -6.66
C GLU A 163 -5.99 -10.43 -6.23
N ALA A 164 -6.29 -9.49 -7.14
CA ALA A 164 -6.22 -8.05 -6.89
C ALA A 164 -7.12 -7.61 -5.72
N LEU A 165 -8.22 -8.33 -5.45
CA LEU A 165 -9.10 -8.10 -4.29
C LEU A 165 -8.39 -8.20 -2.94
N TYR A 166 -7.24 -8.88 -2.88
CA TYR A 166 -6.43 -8.93 -1.66
C TYR A 166 -5.83 -7.57 -1.30
N TYR A 167 -5.58 -6.71 -2.30
CA TYR A 167 -4.99 -5.40 -2.13
C TYR A 167 -6.04 -4.29 -2.10
N ASP A 168 -7.14 -4.48 -2.82
CA ASP A 168 -8.25 -3.53 -2.88
C ASP A 168 -9.60 -4.26 -2.89
N ALA A 169 -10.33 -4.19 -1.77
CA ALA A 169 -11.64 -4.83 -1.64
C ALA A 169 -12.71 -4.16 -2.52
N ASP A 170 -12.53 -2.88 -2.86
CA ASP A 170 -13.45 -2.07 -3.66
C ASP A 170 -13.05 -2.05 -5.15
N LEU A 171 -12.13 -2.92 -5.58
CA LEU A 171 -11.54 -2.97 -6.92
C LEU A 171 -12.56 -2.80 -8.05
N PHE A 172 -13.65 -3.58 -8.02
CA PHE A 172 -14.66 -3.58 -9.09
C PHE A 172 -15.50 -2.31 -9.16
N THR A 173 -15.54 -1.54 -8.07
CA THR A 173 -16.22 -0.23 -8.04
C THR A 173 -15.22 0.87 -8.38
N ALA A 174 -14.05 0.88 -7.75
CA ALA A 174 -13.04 1.92 -7.93
C ALA A 174 -12.42 1.91 -9.34
N PHE A 175 -12.26 0.74 -9.95
CA PHE A 175 -11.59 0.56 -11.24
C PHE A 175 -12.51 -0.03 -12.33
N ALA A 176 -13.82 0.09 -12.18
CA ALA A 176 -14.81 -0.44 -13.13
C ALA A 176 -14.50 -0.06 -14.59
N ALA A 177 -14.05 1.18 -14.82
CA ALA A 177 -13.73 1.70 -16.14
C ALA A 177 -12.53 1.03 -16.83
N ARG A 178 -11.67 0.34 -16.07
CA ARG A 178 -10.49 -0.39 -16.58
C ARG A 178 -10.74 -1.88 -16.79
N ILE A 179 -11.92 -2.37 -16.39
CA ILE A 179 -12.27 -3.79 -16.44
C ILE A 179 -13.21 -4.01 -17.63
N ASN A 180 -12.95 -5.05 -18.43
CA ASN A 180 -13.81 -5.44 -19.53
C ASN A 180 -15.24 -5.72 -19.02
N ALA A 181 -16.25 -5.22 -19.74
CA ALA A 181 -17.64 -5.31 -19.31
C ALA A 181 -18.13 -6.76 -19.10
N ASP A 182 -17.69 -7.72 -19.92
CA ASP A 182 -18.09 -9.12 -19.78
C ASP A 182 -17.45 -9.77 -18.54
N ASP A 183 -16.21 -9.40 -18.22
CA ASP A 183 -15.57 -9.86 -16.99
C ASP A 183 -16.26 -9.24 -15.78
N LEU A 184 -16.51 -7.93 -15.79
CA LEU A 184 -17.20 -7.23 -14.71
C LEU A 184 -18.60 -7.80 -14.47
N ALA A 185 -19.38 -8.04 -15.52
CA ALA A 185 -20.69 -8.67 -15.43
C ALA A 185 -20.59 -10.09 -14.85
N TRP A 186 -19.59 -10.87 -15.28
CA TRP A 186 -19.32 -12.19 -14.71
C TRP A 186 -18.94 -12.15 -13.23
N PHE A 187 -18.28 -11.09 -12.75
CA PHE A 187 -18.03 -10.91 -11.31
C PHE A 187 -19.31 -10.60 -10.54
N GLN A 188 -20.15 -9.70 -11.07
CA GLN A 188 -21.38 -9.26 -10.44
C GLN A 188 -22.47 -10.34 -10.40
N SER A 189 -22.39 -11.36 -11.26
CA SER A 189 -23.35 -12.46 -11.30
C SER A 189 -23.04 -13.61 -10.32
N ARG A 190 -22.00 -13.50 -9.49
CA ARG A 190 -21.52 -14.58 -8.61
C ARG A 190 -21.92 -14.39 -7.16
#